data_AF-A0A5N0TJ06-F1
#
_entry.id   AF-A0A5N0TJ06-F1
#
_cell.length_a   1.000
_cell.length_b   1.000
_cell.length_c   1.000
_cell.angle_alpha   90.00
_cell.angle_beta   90.00
_cell.angle_gamma   90.00
#
_symmetry.space_group_name_H-M   'P 1'
#
loop_
_entity.id
_entity.type
_entity.pdbx_description
1 polymer ?
#
loop_
_entity_poly.entity_id
_entity_poly.type
_entity_poly.pdbx_seq_one_letter_code
_entity_poly.pdbx_strand_id
1 'polypeptide(L)'
;MLQGLTGWHFLVILLVILLLFGAAKLPALAKSLGQSARVFKGEIKEMKKDDAADDATAPSTSADPQFGTTVSGDSSSRSNGTDSPQR
;
A
#
# COMPACT_ATOMS: atom_id res chain seq x y z
N MET A 1 -30.32 11.01 29.17
CA MET A 1 -29.65 12.32 28.97
C MET A 1 -28.44 12.23 28.02
N LEU A 2 -28.42 11.33 27.02
CA LEU A 2 -27.28 11.13 26.11
C LEU A 2 -27.70 10.94 24.64
N GLN A 3 -28.93 11.30 24.31
CA GLN A 3 -29.56 11.05 23.00
C GLN A 3 -29.42 12.28 22.08
N GLY A 4 -28.25 12.94 22.11
CA GLY A 4 -27.98 14.19 21.41
C GLY A 4 -26.74 14.16 20.51
N LEU A 5 -25.99 13.05 20.48
CA LEU A 5 -24.87 12.89 19.55
C LEU A 5 -25.41 12.47 18.18
N THR A 6 -26.20 13.35 17.58
CA THR A 6 -26.58 13.24 16.18
C THR A 6 -25.28 13.22 15.37
N GLY A 7 -25.01 12.12 14.68
CA GLY A 7 -23.87 11.97 13.77
C GLY A 7 -23.77 13.08 12.72
N TRP A 8 -24.84 13.87 12.57
CA TRP A 8 -24.87 15.14 11.85
C TRP A 8 -23.75 16.12 12.24
N HIS A 9 -23.36 16.17 13.52
CA HIS A 9 -22.27 17.05 13.96
C HIS A 9 -20.93 16.71 13.28
N PHE A 10 -20.65 15.42 13.03
CA PHE A 10 -19.44 15.02 12.32
C PHE A 10 -19.43 15.50 10.88
N LEU A 11 -20.58 15.52 10.20
CA LEU A 11 -20.68 16.10 8.85
C LEU A 11 -20.37 17.60 8.87
N VAL A 12 -20.88 18.33 9.86
CA VAL A 12 -20.61 19.78 9.99
C VAL A 12 -19.13 20.04 10.26
N ILE A 13 -18.50 19.28 11.16
CA ILE A 13 -17.07 19.42 11.45
C ILE A 13 -16.23 19.09 10.22
N LEU A 14 -16.58 18.00 9.52
CA LEU A 14 -15.91 17.62 8.28
C LEU A 14 -16.02 18.74 7.24
N LEU A 15 -17.21 19.33 7.07
CA LEU A 15 -17.43 20.46 6.18
C LEU A 15 -16.51 21.64 6.54
N VAL A 16 -16.43 22.04 7.81
CA VAL A 16 -15.55 23.13 8.25
C VAL A 16 -14.07 22.83 7.94
N ILE A 17 -13.61 21.60 8.19
CA ILE A 17 -12.24 21.20 7.87
C ILE A 17 -11.99 21.24 6.35
N LEU A 18 -12.95 20.82 5.53
CA LEU A 18 -12.86 20.94 4.07
C LEU A 18 -12.77 22.40 3.61
N LEU A 19 -13.48 23.33 4.26
CA LEU A 19 -13.38 24.75 3.93
C LEU A 19 -12.01 25.34 4.32
N LEU A 20 -11.46 24.96 5.47
CA LEU A 20 -10.16 25.48 5.96
C LEU A 20 -8.98 24.89 5.20
N PHE A 21 -8.98 23.57 5.00
CA PHE A 21 -7.85 22.85 4.41
C PHE A 21 -8.02 22.63 2.90
N GLY A 22 -9.24 22.66 2.38
CA GLY A 22 -9.56 22.35 0.99
C GLY A 22 -9.73 20.85 0.73
N ALA A 23 -10.55 20.51 -0.27
CA ALA A 23 -10.85 19.12 -0.64
C ALA A 23 -9.62 18.31 -1.09
N ALA A 24 -8.56 18.96 -1.58
CA ALA A 24 -7.34 18.28 -2.05
C ALA A 24 -6.35 17.94 -0.92
N LYS A 25 -6.39 18.64 0.22
CA LYS A 25 -5.40 18.46 1.30
C LYS A 25 -5.77 17.36 2.28
N LEU A 26 -7.06 17.14 2.54
CA LEU A 26 -7.53 16.01 3.34
C LEU A 26 -7.13 14.63 2.81
N PRO A 27 -7.34 14.29 1.52
CA PRO A 27 -6.94 13.00 0.99
C PRO A 27 -5.41 12.84 0.97
N ALA A 28 -4.66 13.91 0.74
CA ALA A 28 -3.20 13.89 0.80
C ALA A 28 -2.69 13.54 2.22
N LEU A 29 -3.24 14.20 3.25
CA LEU A 29 -2.92 13.95 4.65
C LEU A 29 -3.37 12.55 5.11
N ALA A 30 -4.57 12.13 4.70
CA ALA A 30 -5.07 10.79 4.99
C ALA A 30 -4.20 9.70 4.35
N LYS A 31 -3.70 9.93 3.13
CA LYS A 31 -2.83 8.97 2.43
C LYS A 31 -1.46 8.86 3.09
N SER A 32 -0.85 9.96 3.54
CA SER A 32 0.42 9.92 4.28
C SER A 32 0.25 9.30 5.66
N LEU A 33 -0.77 9.70 6.43
CA LEU A 33 -1.09 9.11 7.74
C LEU A 33 -1.45 7.63 7.63
N GLY A 34 -2.20 7.25 6.60
CA GLY A 34 -2.60 5.86 6.35
C GLY A 34 -1.40 4.97 6.02
N GLN A 35 -0.42 5.49 5.29
CA GLN A 35 0.80 4.74 4.99
C GLN A 35 1.65 4.52 6.25
N SER A 36 1.84 5.53 7.09
CA SER A 36 2.50 5.39 8.40
C SER A 36 1.73 4.46 9.35
N ALA A 37 0.40 4.59 9.40
CA ALA A 37 -0.47 3.74 10.22
C ALA A 37 -0.47 2.29 9.76
N ARG A 38 -0.30 2.00 8.46
CA ARG A 38 -0.20 0.64 7.93
C ARG A 38 1.08 -0.05 8.40
N VAL A 39 2.21 0.66 8.34
CA VAL A 39 3.50 0.14 8.84
C VAL A 39 3.40 -0.12 10.34
N PHE A 40 2.95 0.88 11.11
CA PHE A 40 2.77 0.76 12.56
C PHE A 40 1.78 -0.37 12.93
N LYS A 41 0.68 -0.53 12.18
CA LYS A 41 -0.27 -1.64 12.39
C LYS A 41 0.35 -3.01 12.10
N GLY A 42 1.23 -3.10 11.10
CA GLY A 42 1.97 -4.31 10.76
C GLY A 42 2.90 -4.71 11.90
N GLU A 43 3.74 -3.78 12.36
CA GLU A 43 4.67 -3.98 13.49
C GLU A 43 3.92 -4.35 14.78
N ILE A 44 2.83 -3.64 15.10
CA ILE A 44 2.01 -3.99 16.27
C ILE A 44 1.39 -5.38 16.13
N LYS A 45 0.94 -5.77 14.93
CA LYS A 45 0.32 -7.09 14.72
C LYS A 45 1.34 -8.22 14.84
N GLU A 46 2.59 -7.96 14.49
CA GLU A 46 3.72 -8.88 14.63
C GLU A 46 4.07 -9.04 16.11
N MET A 47 4.25 -7.95 16.86
CA MET A 47 4.46 -8.02 18.33
C MET A 47 3.32 -8.77 19.03
N LYS A 48 2.07 -8.49 18.66
CA LYS A 48 0.90 -9.15 19.25
C LYS A 48 0.73 -10.61 18.82
N LYS A 49 1.39 -11.00 17.72
CA LYS A 49 1.51 -12.40 17.29
C LYS A 49 2.65 -13.07 18.06
N ASP A 50 3.77 -12.41 18.29
CA ASP A 50 4.90 -12.95 19.04
C ASP A 50 4.51 -13.20 20.50
N ASP A 51 3.69 -12.33 21.11
CA ASP A 51 3.07 -12.56 22.43
C ASP A 51 2.07 -13.75 22.45
N ALA A 52 1.59 -14.20 21.28
CA ALA A 52 0.66 -15.33 21.14
C ALA A 52 1.28 -16.56 20.45
N ALA A 53 2.52 -16.45 19.95
CA ALA A 53 3.20 -17.45 19.14
C ALA A 53 4.22 -18.29 19.93
N ASP A 54 4.33 -18.09 21.24
CA ASP A 54 4.84 -19.12 22.14
C ASP A 54 3.97 -20.40 22.13
N ASP A 55 2.81 -20.42 21.45
CA ASP A 55 1.95 -21.60 21.32
C ASP A 55 1.56 -22.05 19.89
N ALA A 56 2.01 -21.42 18.79
CA ALA A 56 1.64 -21.94 17.45
C ALA A 56 2.56 -21.55 16.28
N THR A 57 3.29 -22.55 15.80
CA THR A 57 3.93 -22.75 14.49
C THR A 57 3.28 -21.99 13.30
N ALA A 58 4.10 -21.20 12.60
CA ALA A 58 3.86 -20.63 11.26
C ALA A 58 3.67 -21.73 10.18
N PRO A 59 2.98 -21.51 9.03
CA PRO A 59 3.19 -20.36 8.14
C PRO A 59 1.93 -19.82 7.43
N SER A 60 2.00 -18.59 6.94
CA SER A 60 1.10 -18.15 5.86
C SER A 60 1.80 -17.14 4.97
N THR A 61 2.37 -17.68 3.90
CA THR A 61 2.49 -17.02 2.60
C THR A 61 1.18 -16.30 2.28
N SER A 62 1.27 -15.04 1.87
CA SER A 62 0.14 -14.30 1.30
C SER A 62 0.63 -13.49 0.12
N ALA A 63 0.55 -14.14 -1.04
CA ALA A 63 0.14 -13.60 -2.33
C ALA A 63 0.86 -12.34 -2.83
N ASP A 64 1.96 -12.58 -3.56
CA ASP A 64 2.32 -11.76 -4.71
C ASP A 64 1.22 -11.92 -5.79
N PRO A 65 0.52 -10.86 -6.20
CA PRO A 65 -0.34 -10.94 -7.37
C PRO A 65 0.53 -10.99 -8.63
N GLN A 66 0.91 -12.20 -9.03
CA GLN A 66 1.29 -12.48 -10.41
C GLN A 66 0.10 -12.17 -11.32
N PHE A 67 0.10 -10.97 -11.89
CA PHE A 67 -0.63 -10.70 -13.11
C PHE A 67 0.23 -11.19 -14.28
N GLY A 68 -0.11 -12.38 -14.77
CA GLY A 68 0.57 -13.02 -15.88
C GLY A 68 0.30 -12.37 -17.23
N THR A 69 1.36 -12.41 -18.04
CA THR A 69 1.37 -12.87 -19.45
C THR A 69 1.19 -11.86 -20.58
N THR A 70 2.07 -12.07 -21.57
CA THR A 70 2.13 -11.59 -22.97
C THR A 70 2.87 -10.25 -23.14
N VAL A 71 4.05 -10.19 -23.77
CA VAL A 71 4.39 -10.68 -25.11
C VAL A 71 5.84 -11.18 -25.18
N SER A 72 6.00 -12.41 -25.68
CA SER A 72 7.23 -12.92 -26.30
C SER A 72 7.54 -12.12 -27.57
N GLY A 73 8.74 -11.55 -27.63
CA GLY A 73 9.34 -10.88 -28.79
C GLY A 73 10.55 -10.14 -28.26
N ASP A 74 11.75 -10.69 -28.29
CA ASP A 74 12.55 -10.78 -29.50
C ASP A 74 13.72 -11.74 -29.22
N SER A 75 13.55 -13.02 -29.56
CA SER A 75 14.64 -13.98 -29.67
C SER A 75 14.62 -14.56 -31.08
N SER A 76 14.84 -13.69 -32.06
CA SER A 76 15.18 -14.10 -33.42
C SER A 76 16.01 -13.03 -34.11
N SER A 77 17.23 -13.44 -34.49
CA SER A 77 17.89 -12.97 -35.71
C SER A 77 18.23 -11.48 -35.83
N ARG A 78 19.34 -11.05 -35.22
CA ARG A 78 20.32 -10.17 -35.89
C ARG A 78 21.73 -10.68 -35.61
N SER A 79 21.98 -11.81 -36.24
CA SER A 79 23.28 -12.33 -36.59
C SER A 79 24.19 -11.26 -37.20
N ASN A 80 25.43 -11.26 -36.74
CA ASN A 80 26.64 -11.03 -37.52
C ASN A 80 26.92 -9.59 -38.01
N GLY A 81 27.85 -8.91 -37.33
CA GLY A 81 28.45 -7.69 -37.85
C GLY A 81 29.33 -6.99 -36.86
N THR A 82 30.54 -7.53 -36.62
CA THR A 82 31.84 -6.81 -36.56
C THR A 82 32.88 -7.68 -35.87
N ASP A 83 33.37 -8.68 -36.60
CA ASP A 83 34.72 -9.20 -36.38
C ASP A 83 35.67 -8.27 -37.16
N SER A 84 36.56 -7.58 -36.45
CA SER A 84 37.63 -6.78 -37.05
C SER A 84 38.82 -6.79 -36.10
N PRO A 85 39.79 -7.68 -36.36
CA PRO A 85 41.18 -7.28 -36.29
C PRO A 85 41.94 -7.84 -37.49
N GLN A 86 42.24 -6.99 -38.48
CA GLN A 86 43.35 -7.23 -39.41
C GLN A 86 43.95 -5.90 -39.86
N ARG A 87 45.00 -5.45 -39.17
CA ARG A 87 46.39 -5.40 -39.66
C ARG A 87 47.28 -4.63 -38.70
#